data_AF-A0A1M6CE70-F1
#
_entry.id   AF-A0A1M6CE70-F1
#
_cell.length_a   1.000
_cell.length_b   1.000
_cell.length_c   1.000
_cell.angle_alpha   90.00
_cell.angle_beta   90.00
_cell.angle_gamma   90.00
#
_symmetry.space_group_name_H-M   'P 1'
#
loop_
_entity.id
_entity.type
_entity.pdbx_description
1 polymer ?
#
loop_
_entity_poly.entity_id
_entity_poly.type
_entity_poly.pdbx_seq_one_letter_code
_entity_poly.pdbx_strand_id
1 'polypeptide(L)'
;MKFMVENPEYLKFMFLSDDKSSINIEEDKIGENNNTAFNVFKESADEYLKEINMNEDLFVEKILIMWSLVHGISVLIAKKSISHDENYLNMVEKMIYDTLKGMEVTRL
;
A
#
# COMPACT_ATOMS: atom_id res chain seq x y z
N MET A 1 3.81 -7.65 -0.39
CA MET A 1 2.62 -8.46 -0.75
C MET A 1 2.88 -9.97 -0.73
N LYS A 2 3.72 -10.52 -1.63
CA LYS A 2 3.90 -11.99 -1.80
C LYS A 2 4.07 -12.75 -0.49
N PHE A 3 4.95 -12.27 0.37
CA PHE A 3 5.16 -12.83 1.71
C PHE A 3 3.87 -12.93 2.55
N MET A 4 3.03 -11.89 2.56
CA MET A 4 1.76 -11.88 3.32
C MET A 4 0.72 -12.86 2.74
N VAL A 5 0.71 -13.02 1.42
CA VAL A 5 -0.17 -13.99 0.73
C VAL A 5 0.24 -15.42 1.03
N GLU A 6 1.54 -15.70 1.02
CA GLU A 6 2.11 -17.02 1.31
C GLU A 6 2.07 -17.36 2.81
N ASN A 7 1.98 -16.35 3.68
CA ASN A 7 1.95 -16.48 5.14
C ASN A 7 0.71 -15.78 5.74
N PRO A 8 -0.50 -16.32 5.52
CA PRO A 8 -1.75 -15.67 5.91
C PRO A 8 -1.92 -15.47 7.42
N GLU A 9 -1.30 -16.31 8.26
CA GLU A 9 -1.30 -16.11 9.71
C GLU A 9 -0.49 -14.88 10.12
N TYR A 10 0.58 -14.55 9.38
CA TYR A 10 1.36 -13.34 9.62
C TYR A 10 0.60 -12.08 9.17
N LEU A 11 -0.13 -12.18 8.06
CA LEU A 11 -1.08 -11.14 7.64
C LEU A 11 -2.15 -10.92 8.74
N LYS A 12 -2.73 -12.00 9.27
CA LYS A 12 -3.70 -11.90 10.37
C LYS A 12 -3.08 -11.26 11.61
N PHE A 13 -1.85 -11.65 11.97
CA PHE A 13 -1.13 -11.04 13.09
C PHE A 13 -0.89 -9.56 12.85
N MET A 14 -0.30 -9.14 11.73
CA MET A 14 0.01 -7.73 11.48
C MET A 14 -1.21 -6.80 11.44
N PHE A 15 -2.37 -7.27 10.98
CA PHE A 15 -3.52 -6.39 10.67
C PHE A 15 -4.75 -6.60 11.55
N LEU A 16 -4.85 -7.74 12.24
CA LEU A 16 -6.02 -8.09 13.05
C LEU A 16 -5.67 -8.40 14.51
N SER A 17 -4.40 -8.28 14.90
CA SER A 17 -4.03 -8.33 16.32
C SER A 17 -4.20 -6.95 16.97
N ASP A 18 -4.28 -6.92 18.30
CA ASP A 18 -4.42 -5.70 19.12
C ASP A 18 -3.17 -4.80 19.10
N ASP A 19 -2.31 -4.93 18.08
CA ASP A 19 -1.09 -4.15 17.97
C ASP A 19 -1.46 -2.68 17.73
N LYS A 20 -1.08 -1.81 18.66
CA LYS A 20 -1.46 -0.39 18.72
C LYS A 20 -0.65 0.47 17.75
N SER A 21 -0.19 -0.10 16.65
CA SER A 21 0.62 0.61 15.69
C SER A 21 -0.28 1.48 14.81
N SER A 22 -0.38 2.75 15.16
CA SER A 22 -1.25 3.72 14.49
C SER A 22 -0.44 4.53 13.48
N ILE A 23 -1.03 4.79 12.31
CA ILE A 23 -0.49 5.72 11.33
C ILE A 23 -1.12 7.08 11.62
N ASN A 24 -0.31 8.03 12.08
CA ASN A 24 -0.75 9.40 12.34
C ASN A 24 -0.60 10.24 11.08
N ILE A 25 -1.65 10.95 10.70
CA ILE A 25 -1.67 11.87 9.57
C ILE A 25 -2.03 13.25 10.11
N GLU A 26 -1.11 14.19 9.98
CA GLU A 26 -1.28 15.58 10.42
C GLU A 26 -0.91 16.51 9.26
N GLU A 27 -1.80 17.44 8.90
CA GLU A 27 -1.54 18.50 7.91
C GLU A 27 -0.83 18.00 6.63
N ASP A 28 -1.40 16.98 5.99
CA ASP A 28 -0.87 16.36 4.76
C ASP A 28 0.54 15.76 4.92
N LYS A 29 0.90 15.36 6.13
CA LYS A 29 2.13 14.62 6.43
C LYS A 29 1.82 13.36 7.21
N ILE A 30 2.53 12.30 6.86
CA ILE A 30 2.59 11.08 7.66
C ILE A 30 3.60 11.33 8.77
N GLY A 31 3.11 11.43 10.00
CA GLY A 31 3.93 11.63 11.19
C GLY A 31 4.77 10.41 11.55
N GLU A 32 5.62 10.56 12.56
CA GLU A 32 6.32 9.42 13.16
C GLU A 32 5.31 8.39 13.65
N ASN A 33 5.51 7.15 13.24
CA ASN A 33 4.69 6.03 13.65
C ASN A 33 5.59 4.88 14.10
N ASN A 34 5.10 4.11 15.06
CA ASN A 34 5.75 2.92 15.59
C ASN A 34 5.51 1.67 14.72
N ASN A 35 4.87 1.82 13.55
CA ASN A 35 4.62 0.72 12.64
C ASN A 35 5.84 0.52 11.73
N THR A 36 6.73 -0.38 12.12
CA THR A 36 7.98 -0.65 11.41
C THR A 36 7.76 -1.12 9.98
N ALA A 37 6.71 -1.90 9.71
CA ALA A 37 6.39 -2.36 8.36
C ALA A 37 5.90 -1.23 7.46
N PHE A 38 5.06 -0.34 8.00
CA PHE A 38 4.58 0.82 7.27
C PHE A 38 5.72 1.83 7.01
N ASN A 39 6.64 2.04 7.95
CA ASN A 39 7.80 2.93 7.74
C ASN A 39 8.68 2.47 6.57
N VAL A 40 9.03 1.18 6.52
CA VAL A 40 9.82 0.62 5.40
C VAL A 40 9.09 0.79 4.07
N PHE A 41 7.77 0.53 4.07
CA PHE A 41 6.95 0.75 2.88
C PHE A 41 6.90 2.22 2.46
N LYS A 42 6.68 3.13 3.42
CA LYS A 42 6.59 4.57 3.21
C LYS A 42 7.89 5.10 2.60
N GLU A 43 9.04 4.72 3.13
CA GLU A 43 10.35 5.13 2.59
C GLU A 43 10.51 4.71 1.14
N SER A 44 10.18 3.44 0.82
CA SER A 44 10.24 2.94 -0.56
C SER A 44 9.25 3.66 -1.49
N ALA A 45 8.05 3.96 -0.98
CA ALA A 45 7.02 4.66 -1.73
C ALA A 45 7.39 6.13 -1.98
N ASP A 46 7.96 6.80 -0.97
CA ASP A 46 8.49 8.17 -1.09
C ASP A 46 9.58 8.26 -2.16
N GLU A 47 10.52 7.32 -2.17
CA GLU A 47 11.58 7.25 -3.18
C GLU A 47 10.99 7.06 -4.59
N TYR A 48 10.10 6.10 -4.75
CA TYR A 48 9.46 5.83 -6.03
C TYR A 48 8.65 7.02 -6.57
N LEU A 49 7.86 7.69 -5.71
CA LEU A 49 7.07 8.86 -6.11
C LEU A 49 7.95 10.04 -6.55
N LYS A 50 9.12 10.21 -5.94
CA LYS A 50 10.12 11.20 -6.37
C LYS A 50 10.74 10.83 -7.72
N GLU A 51 11.08 9.56 -7.93
CA GLU A 51 11.65 9.09 -9.20
C GLU A 51 10.73 9.36 -10.40
N ILE A 52 9.42 9.25 -10.20
CA ILE A 52 8.42 9.54 -11.24
C ILE A 52 8.02 11.02 -11.31
N ASN A 53 8.67 11.91 -10.56
CA ASN A 53 8.37 13.35 -10.46
C ASN A 53 6.90 13.66 -10.10
N MET A 54 6.31 12.87 -9.20
CA MET A 54 4.94 13.13 -8.72
C MET A 54 4.91 14.41 -7.89
N ASN A 55 3.79 15.14 -7.90
CA ASN A 55 3.59 16.29 -7.01
C ASN A 55 3.63 15.82 -5.53
N GLU A 56 4.53 16.43 -4.74
CA GLU A 56 4.71 16.15 -3.31
C GLU A 56 3.42 16.35 -2.49
N ASP A 57 2.54 17.28 -2.91
CA ASP A 57 1.24 17.51 -2.26
C ASP A 57 0.33 16.26 -2.31
N LEU A 58 0.62 15.32 -3.21
CA LEU A 58 -0.15 14.08 -3.36
C LEU A 58 0.48 12.89 -2.63
N PHE A 59 1.68 13.03 -2.05
CA PHE A 59 2.44 11.88 -1.55
C PHE A 59 1.69 11.11 -0.48
N VAL A 60 1.16 11.81 0.53
CA VAL A 60 0.40 11.16 1.61
C VAL A 60 -0.80 10.38 1.05
N GLU A 61 -1.58 11.00 0.17
CA GLU A 61 -2.70 10.34 -0.50
C GLU A 61 -2.24 9.09 -1.26
N LYS A 62 -1.17 9.19 -2.08
CA LYS A 62 -0.69 8.07 -2.89
C LYS A 62 -0.11 6.95 -2.04
N ILE A 63 0.64 7.26 -1.00
CA ILE A 63 1.20 6.26 -0.09
C ILE A 63 0.09 5.48 0.61
N LEU A 64 -0.93 6.17 1.11
CA LEU A 64 -2.08 5.51 1.75
C LEU A 64 -2.87 4.65 0.77
N ILE A 65 -3.06 5.11 -0.47
CA ILE A 65 -3.74 4.33 -1.49
C ILE A 65 -2.94 3.08 -1.86
N MET A 66 -1.63 3.21 -2.12
CA MET A 66 -0.77 2.07 -2.44
C MET A 66 -0.73 1.06 -1.28
N TRP A 67 -0.60 1.54 -0.04
CA TRP A 67 -0.65 0.72 1.16
C TRP A 67 -1.98 -0.04 1.25
N SER A 68 -3.10 0.68 1.14
CA SER A 68 -4.45 0.10 1.22
C SER A 68 -4.69 -0.94 0.13
N LEU A 69 -4.29 -0.66 -1.11
CA LEU A 69 -4.43 -1.56 -2.25
C LEU A 69 -3.64 -2.86 -2.02
N VAL A 70 -2.37 -2.74 -1.62
CA VAL A 70 -1.51 -3.89 -1.36
C VAL A 70 -2.09 -4.77 -0.25
N HIS A 71 -2.59 -4.19 0.83
CA HIS A 71 -3.21 -4.95 1.91
C HIS A 71 -4.53 -5.58 1.52
N GLY A 72 -5.43 -4.82 0.88
CA GLY A 72 -6.74 -5.30 0.45
C GLY A 72 -6.60 -6.51 -0.46
N ILE A 73 -5.75 -6.42 -1.49
CA ILE A 73 -5.52 -7.54 -2.42
C ILE A 73 -4.83 -8.71 -1.71
N SER A 74 -3.88 -8.46 -0.80
CA SER A 74 -3.23 -9.54 -0.02
C SER A 74 -4.27 -10.36 0.75
N VAL A 75 -5.23 -9.70 1.40
CA VAL A 75 -6.32 -10.36 2.15
C VAL A 75 -7.22 -11.18 1.21
N LEU A 76 -7.61 -10.62 0.07
CA LEU A 76 -8.50 -11.29 -0.87
C LEU A 76 -7.87 -12.55 -1.46
N ILE A 77 -6.58 -12.52 -1.77
CA ILE A 77 -5.85 -13.69 -2.29
C ILE A 77 -5.60 -14.70 -1.17
N ALA A 78 -5.12 -14.25 0.01
CA ALA A 78 -4.85 -15.11 1.16
C ALA A 78 -6.09 -15.91 1.61
N LYS A 79 -7.28 -15.29 1.55
CA LYS A 79 -8.55 -15.95 1.84
C LYS A 79 -9.12 -16.78 0.69
N LYS A 80 -8.40 -16.87 -0.44
CA LYS A 80 -8.87 -17.51 -1.69
C LYS A 80 -10.21 -16.95 -2.18
N SER A 81 -10.53 -15.70 -1.80
CA SER A 81 -11.72 -14.99 -2.29
C SER A 81 -11.57 -14.56 -3.75
N ILE A 82 -10.33 -14.38 -4.19
CA ILE A 82 -9.95 -14.25 -5.60
C ILE A 82 -8.99 -15.40 -5.91
N SER A 83 -9.38 -16.28 -6.81
CA SER A 83 -8.49 -17.27 -7.41
C SER A 83 -7.81 -16.62 -8.61
N HIS A 84 -6.49 -16.48 -8.57
CA HIS A 84 -5.72 -16.00 -9.70
C HIS A 84 -4.61 -17.00 -10.00
N ASP A 85 -4.53 -17.46 -11.26
CA ASP A 85 -3.42 -18.29 -11.73
C ASP A 85 -2.14 -17.47 -11.61
N GLU A 86 -1.29 -17.87 -10.67
CA GLU A 86 0.15 -17.63 -10.41
C GLU A 86 0.78 -16.23 -10.66
N ASN A 87 0.05 -15.25 -11.17
CA ASN A 87 0.55 -13.96 -11.62
C ASN A 87 -0.30 -12.77 -11.13
N TYR A 88 -0.75 -12.86 -9.89
CA TYR A 88 -1.41 -11.74 -9.22
C TYR A 88 -0.46 -10.54 -9.02
N LEU A 89 0.87 -10.76 -9.06
CA LEU A 89 1.85 -9.68 -8.94
C LEU A 89 1.76 -8.71 -10.10
N ASN A 90 1.69 -9.19 -11.35
CA ASN A 90 1.54 -8.31 -12.51
C ASN A 90 0.20 -7.56 -12.47
N MET A 91 -0.87 -8.21 -11.98
CA MET A 91 -2.17 -7.56 -11.80
C MET A 91 -2.06 -6.39 -10.81
N VAL A 92 -1.40 -6.61 -9.67
CA VAL A 92 -1.25 -5.60 -8.61
C VAL A 92 -0.33 -4.46 -9.05
N GLU A 93 0.77 -4.79 -9.73
CA GLU A 93 1.66 -3.79 -10.32
C GLU A 93 0.90 -2.89 -11.29
N LYS A 94 0.09 -3.48 -12.18
CA LYS A 94 -0.77 -2.71 -13.08
C LYS A 94 -1.78 -1.86 -12.33
N MET A 95 -2.43 -2.37 -11.28
CA MET A 95 -3.37 -1.60 -10.47
C MET A 95 -2.70 -0.40 -9.79
N ILE A 96 -1.49 -0.58 -9.23
CA ILE A 96 -0.71 0.52 -8.64
C ILE A 96 -0.41 1.56 -9.73
N TYR A 97 0.10 1.12 -10.88
CA TYR A 97 0.43 2.00 -11.99
C TYR A 97 -0.77 2.81 -12.50
N ASP A 98 -1.89 2.14 -12.76
CA ASP A 98 -3.13 2.77 -13.23
C ASP A 98 -3.68 3.76 -12.19
N THR A 99 -3.57 3.42 -10.90
CA THR A 99 -3.95 4.30 -9.80
C THR A 99 -3.11 5.57 -9.78
N LEU A 100 -1.80 5.46 -9.95
CA LEU A 100 -0.91 6.62 -9.96
C LEU A 100 -1.11 7.51 -11.19
N LYS A 101 -1.41 6.93 -12.37
CA LYS A 101 -1.68 7.69 -13.60
C LYS A 101 -3.07 8.29 -13.68
N GLY A 102 -4.10 7.58 -13.22
CA GLY A 102 -5.50 7.95 -13.41
C GLY A 102 -5.92 9.23 -12.69
N MET A 103 -5.08 9.76 -11.80
CA MET A 103 -5.42 10.89 -10.93
C MET A 103 -4.79 12.23 -11.33
N GLU A 104 -4.01 12.29 -12.42
CA GLU A 104 -3.57 13.57 -13.01
C GLU A 104 -4.71 14.26 -13.79
N VAL A 105 -5.74 13.51 -14.22
CA VAL A 105 -6.78 14.00 -15.16
C VAL A 105 -7.98 14.65 -14.45
N THR A 106 -8.13 14.47 -13.13
CA THR A 106 -9.36 14.88 -12.40
C THR A 106 -9.25 16.25 -11.72
N ARG A 107 -8.19 17.02 -11.97
CA ARG A 107 -8.09 18.42 -11.53
C ARG A 107 -7.99 19.36 -12.74
N LEU A 108 -9.11 19.51 -13.46
CA LEU A 108 -9.38 20.62 -14.39
C LEU A 108 -10.65 21.34 -13.94
#